data_AF-A0A7W1LMY1-F1
#
_entry.id   AF-A0A7W1LMY1-F1
#
_cell.length_a   1.000
_cell.length_b   1.000
_cell.length_c   1.000
_cell.angle_alpha   90.00
_cell.angle_beta   90.00
_cell.angle_gamma   90.00
#
_symmetry.space_group_name_H-M   'P 1'
#
loop_
_entity.id
_entity.type
_entity.pdbx_description
1 polymer ?
#
loop_
_entity_poly.entity_id
_entity_poly.type
_entity_poly.pdbx_seq_one_letter_code
_entity_poly.pdbx_strand_id
1 'polypeptide(L)'
;MSAYTGFEDLRLQTDPVTLREVVPDRPALQLILEAVRATLQATGAESRSDLSRLHGQECVLLRLLGDLEAALVAGRLSLRYSGDDPAMVTVAGVRLAHVHQWQGEYSAADGIFAQVLEGAPDGYRSFARLHAGKSRYEQGDADAAIAHFEEAVRLRLSGPADLLAAAEQALDAARRLKTDTDLSEL
;
A
#
# COMPACT_ATOMS: atom_id res chain seq x y z
N MET A 1 -26.22 -16.04 -0.20
CA MET A 1 -25.16 -15.57 0.72
C MET A 1 -23.83 -15.99 0.12
N SER A 2 -23.23 -15.13 -0.70
CA SER A 2 -21.92 -15.42 -1.29
C SER A 2 -20.85 -14.92 -0.32
N ALA A 3 -20.08 -15.86 0.23
CA ALA A 3 -19.05 -15.58 1.21
C ALA A 3 -17.90 -14.80 0.55
N TYR A 4 -17.90 -13.49 0.75
CA TYR A 4 -16.79 -12.60 0.41
C TYR A 4 -15.67 -12.79 1.45
N THR A 5 -15.10 -13.99 1.50
CA THR A 5 -14.06 -14.38 2.48
C THR A 5 -12.83 -14.79 1.72
N GLY A 6 -11.81 -13.92 1.74
CA GLY A 6 -10.53 -14.21 1.12
C GLY A 6 -9.57 -13.02 1.17
N PHE A 7 -10.03 -11.81 0.78
CA PHE A 7 -9.16 -10.63 0.80
C PHE A 7 -8.75 -10.22 2.22
N GLU A 8 -9.69 -10.24 3.17
CA GLU A 8 -9.45 -9.86 4.57
C GLU A 8 -8.55 -10.87 5.30
N ASP A 9 -8.50 -12.10 4.80
CA ASP A 9 -7.68 -13.18 5.35
C ASP A 9 -6.25 -13.20 4.76
N LEU A 10 -5.94 -12.31 3.80
CA LEU A 10 -4.61 -12.23 3.21
C LEU A 10 -3.58 -11.82 4.25
N ARG A 11 -2.71 -12.76 4.62
CA ARG A 11 -1.52 -12.53 5.43
C ARG A 11 -0.31 -12.40 4.50
N LEU A 12 -0.01 -11.17 4.10
CA LEU A 12 1.13 -10.89 3.25
C LEU A 12 2.41 -10.80 4.09
N GLN A 13 3.43 -11.57 3.69
CA GLN A 13 4.77 -11.41 4.22
C GLN A 13 5.48 -10.29 3.45
N THR A 14 6.38 -9.57 4.13
CA THR A 14 7.22 -8.55 3.49
C THR A 14 8.64 -9.10 3.34
N ASP A 15 9.17 -9.03 2.13
CA ASP A 15 10.57 -9.39 1.86
C ASP A 15 11.50 -8.43 2.65
N PRO A 16 12.42 -8.94 3.47
CA PRO A 16 13.21 -8.11 4.38
C PRO A 16 14.28 -7.26 3.68
N VAL A 17 14.55 -7.51 2.40
CA VAL A 17 15.54 -6.79 1.59
C VAL A 17 14.88 -5.75 0.70
N THR A 18 13.81 -6.11 0.00
CA THR A 18 13.12 -5.21 -0.94
C THR A 18 11.96 -4.44 -0.31
N LEU A 19 11.49 -4.87 0.86
CA LEU A 19 10.29 -4.36 1.54
C LEU A 19 8.97 -4.50 0.74
N ARG A 20 9.01 -5.23 -0.38
CA ARG A 20 7.83 -5.60 -1.17
C ARG A 20 7.10 -6.77 -0.53
N GLU A 21 5.78 -6.82 -0.73
CA GLU A 21 5.00 -7.99 -0.33
C GLU A 21 5.41 -9.22 -1.16
N VAL A 22 5.67 -10.33 -0.48
CA VAL A 22 5.89 -11.65 -1.11
C VAL A 22 4.53 -12.24 -1.45
N VAL A 23 4.40 -12.76 -2.67
CA VAL A 23 3.17 -13.40 -3.18
C VAL A 23 3.17 -14.87 -2.76
N PRO A 24 2.36 -15.29 -1.77
CA PRO A 24 2.49 -16.63 -1.20
C PRO A 24 1.80 -17.71 -2.05
N ASP A 25 0.67 -17.37 -2.69
CA ASP A 25 -0.14 -18.29 -3.50
C ASP A 25 -0.83 -17.52 -4.63
N ARG A 26 -0.25 -17.59 -5.83
CA ARG A 26 -0.76 -16.89 -7.01
C ARG A 26 -2.16 -17.37 -7.42
N PRO A 27 -2.44 -18.69 -7.52
CA PRO A 27 -3.80 -19.20 -7.73
C PRO A 27 -4.84 -18.68 -6.73
N ALA A 28 -4.52 -18.64 -5.43
CA ALA A 28 -5.44 -18.12 -4.43
C ALA A 28 -5.77 -16.63 -4.67
N LEU A 29 -4.77 -15.82 -5.00
CA LEU A 29 -5.00 -14.40 -5.35
C LEU A 29 -5.89 -14.23 -6.60
N GLN A 30 -5.76 -15.12 -7.59
CA GLN A 30 -6.62 -15.09 -8.78
C GLN A 30 -8.07 -15.40 -8.43
N LEU A 31 -8.33 -16.39 -7.57
CA LEU A 31 -9.69 -16.70 -7.10
C LEU A 31 -10.32 -15.53 -6.33
N ILE A 32 -9.54 -14.87 -5.46
CA ILE A 32 -10.01 -13.68 -4.73
C ILE A 32 -10.32 -12.54 -5.71
N LEU A 33 -9.46 -12.32 -6.71
CA LEU A 33 -9.67 -11.29 -7.74
C LEU A 33 -10.96 -11.57 -8.55
N GLU A 34 -11.20 -12.82 -8.94
CA GLU A 34 -12.43 -13.22 -9.62
C GLU A 34 -13.67 -12.94 -8.76
N ALA A 35 -13.61 -13.23 -7.46
CA ALA A 35 -14.71 -12.95 -6.54
C ALA A 35 -14.96 -11.44 -6.35
N VAL A 36 -13.89 -10.63 -6.25
CA VAL A 36 -13.98 -9.16 -6.20
C VAL A 36 -14.65 -8.62 -7.47
N ARG A 37 -14.22 -9.09 -8.64
CA ARG A 37 -14.77 -8.67 -9.95
C ARG A 37 -16.22 -9.11 -10.15
N ALA A 38 -16.58 -10.32 -9.74
CA ALA A 38 -17.96 -10.78 -9.77
C ALA A 38 -18.86 -9.88 -8.89
N THR A 39 -18.36 -9.44 -7.74
CA THR A 39 -19.08 -8.53 -6.84
C THR A 39 -19.24 -7.13 -7.44
N LEU A 40 -18.20 -6.62 -8.11
CA LEU A 40 -18.25 -5.35 -8.85
C LEU A 40 -19.24 -5.38 -10.04
N GLN A 41 -19.36 -6.51 -10.72
CA GLN A 41 -20.26 -6.68 -11.87
C GLN A 41 -21.72 -6.93 -11.45
N ALA A 42 -21.92 -7.58 -10.30
CA ALA A 42 -23.24 -7.69 -9.71
C ALA A 42 -23.70 -6.32 -9.19
N THR A 43 -25.01 -6.17 -8.92
CA THR A 43 -25.55 -5.03 -8.15
C THR A 43 -25.07 -5.01 -6.68
N GLY A 44 -24.00 -5.75 -6.35
CA GLY A 44 -23.47 -5.92 -4.99
C GLY A 44 -22.59 -4.76 -4.51
N ALA A 45 -22.18 -3.84 -5.39
CA ALA A 45 -21.63 -2.56 -4.98
C ALA A 45 -22.79 -1.57 -4.76
N GLU A 46 -23.32 -1.55 -3.54
CA GLU A 46 -24.55 -0.81 -3.20
C GLU A 46 -24.28 0.69 -2.96
N SER A 47 -23.01 1.07 -2.77
CA SER A 47 -22.61 2.44 -2.45
C SER A 47 -21.29 2.86 -3.11
N ARG A 48 -21.02 4.17 -3.16
CA ARG A 48 -19.70 4.71 -3.55
C ARG A 48 -18.57 4.19 -2.64
N SER A 49 -18.85 4.01 -1.35
CA SER A 49 -17.91 3.45 -0.40
C SER A 49 -17.53 2.01 -0.78
N ASP A 50 -18.52 1.19 -1.14
CA ASP A 50 -18.27 -0.18 -1.60
C ASP A 50 -17.45 -0.22 -2.88
N LEU A 51 -17.78 0.63 -3.87
CA LEU A 51 -17.00 0.75 -5.09
C LEU A 51 -15.55 1.15 -4.80
N SER A 52 -15.33 2.11 -3.90
CA SER A 52 -14.00 2.52 -3.47
C SER A 52 -13.22 1.35 -2.87
N ARG A 53 -13.84 0.65 -1.92
CA ARG A 53 -13.25 -0.51 -1.22
C ARG A 53 -12.92 -1.64 -2.20
N LEU A 54 -13.87 -2.06 -3.04
CA LEU A 54 -13.72 -3.17 -3.97
C LEU A 54 -12.66 -2.91 -5.03
N HIS A 55 -12.66 -1.73 -5.67
CA HIS A 55 -11.58 -1.37 -6.60
C HIS A 55 -10.23 -1.22 -5.90
N GLY A 56 -10.23 -0.79 -4.63
CA GLY A 56 -9.01 -0.78 -3.83
C GLY A 56 -8.46 -2.18 -3.56
N GLN A 57 -9.33 -3.17 -3.35
CA GLN A 57 -8.94 -4.58 -3.20
C GLN A 57 -8.42 -5.14 -4.54
N GLU A 58 -9.14 -4.87 -5.63
CA GLU A 58 -8.72 -5.21 -7.00
C GLU A 58 -7.33 -4.64 -7.32
N CYS A 59 -7.08 -3.37 -6.98
CA CYS A 59 -5.77 -2.72 -7.13
C CYS A 59 -4.65 -3.48 -6.43
N VAL A 60 -4.86 -3.90 -5.18
CA VAL A 60 -3.85 -4.66 -4.42
C VAL A 60 -3.61 -6.02 -5.07
N LEU A 61 -4.66 -6.76 -5.42
CA LEU A 61 -4.54 -8.09 -6.02
C LEU A 61 -3.82 -8.04 -7.36
N LEU A 62 -4.19 -7.11 -8.24
CA LEU A 62 -3.56 -6.94 -9.55
C LEU A 62 -2.08 -6.57 -9.42
N ARG A 63 -1.75 -5.68 -8.47
CA ARG A 63 -0.36 -5.33 -8.16
C ARG A 63 0.45 -6.55 -7.74
N LEU A 64 -0.07 -7.35 -6.81
CA LEU A 64 0.56 -8.60 -6.36
C LEU A 64 0.67 -9.63 -7.48
N LEU A 65 -0.29 -9.68 -8.41
CA LEU A 65 -0.26 -10.57 -9.57
C LEU A 65 0.69 -10.10 -10.69
N GLY A 66 1.25 -8.90 -10.56
CA GLY A 66 2.17 -8.26 -11.51
C GLY A 66 1.48 -7.49 -12.65
N ASP A 67 0.15 -7.41 -12.65
CA ASP A 67 -0.61 -6.65 -13.65
C ASP A 67 -0.72 -5.17 -13.21
N LEU A 68 0.39 -4.45 -13.32
CA LEU A 68 0.52 -3.08 -12.81
C LEU A 68 -0.34 -2.07 -13.58
N GLU A 69 -0.58 -2.30 -14.87
CA GLU A 69 -1.44 -1.44 -15.69
C GLU A 69 -2.90 -1.54 -15.25
N ALA A 70 -3.43 -2.75 -15.07
CA ALA A 70 -4.77 -2.93 -14.56
C ALA A 70 -4.89 -2.47 -13.09
N ALA A 71 -3.85 -2.70 -12.28
CA ALA A 71 -3.80 -2.20 -10.90
C ALA A 71 -3.91 -0.67 -10.84
N LEU A 72 -3.26 0.04 -11.77
CA LEU A 72 -3.31 1.49 -11.86
C LEU A 72 -4.74 1.99 -12.16
N VAL A 73 -5.44 1.31 -13.07
CA VAL A 73 -6.85 1.61 -13.38
C VAL A 73 -7.73 1.41 -12.15
N ALA A 74 -7.60 0.26 -11.48
CA ALA A 74 -8.36 -0.04 -10.27
C ALA A 74 -8.07 0.96 -9.13
N GLY A 75 -6.80 1.34 -8.91
CA GLY A 75 -6.41 2.33 -7.92
C GLY A 75 -7.02 3.71 -8.18
N ARG A 76 -7.06 4.15 -9.44
CA ARG A 76 -7.72 5.41 -9.83
C ARG A 76 -9.23 5.37 -9.63
N LEU A 77 -9.87 4.23 -9.90
CA LEU A 77 -11.30 4.05 -9.63
C LEU A 77 -11.58 4.07 -8.13
N SER A 78 -10.76 3.39 -7.32
CA SER A 78 -10.86 3.41 -5.86
C SER A 78 -10.81 4.86 -5.33
N LEU A 79 -9.81 5.64 -5.75
CA LEU A 79 -9.65 7.04 -5.34
C LEU A 79 -10.77 7.94 -5.86
N ARG A 80 -11.32 7.67 -7.05
CA ARG A 80 -12.49 8.41 -7.54
C ARG A 80 -13.71 8.19 -6.65
N TYR A 81 -13.95 6.93 -6.26
CA TYR A 81 -15.15 6.57 -5.51
C TYR A 81 -15.07 6.93 -4.02
N SER A 82 -13.86 7.09 -3.45
CA SER A 82 -13.69 7.57 -2.07
C SER A 82 -14.36 8.92 -1.81
N GLY A 83 -14.54 9.75 -2.85
CA GLY A 83 -15.08 11.09 -2.68
C GLY A 83 -14.19 11.90 -1.75
N ASP A 84 -14.79 12.63 -0.83
CA ASP A 84 -14.09 13.53 0.09
C ASP A 84 -13.87 12.91 1.49
N ASP A 85 -14.15 11.62 1.67
CA ASP A 85 -13.88 10.93 2.94
C ASP A 85 -12.35 10.82 3.15
N PRO A 86 -11.76 11.51 4.16
CA PRO A 86 -10.31 11.58 4.28
C PRO A 86 -9.64 10.24 4.55
N ALA A 87 -10.34 9.32 5.23
CA ALA A 87 -9.84 7.99 5.51
C ALA A 87 -9.81 7.14 4.24
N MET A 88 -10.88 7.16 3.45
CA MET A 88 -10.94 6.43 2.17
C MET A 88 -9.97 7.01 1.14
N VAL A 89 -9.85 8.35 1.06
CA VAL A 89 -8.86 9.02 0.21
C VAL A 89 -7.45 8.59 0.58
N THR A 90 -7.14 8.50 1.88
CA THR A 90 -5.83 8.03 2.35
C THR A 90 -5.56 6.60 1.91
N VAL A 91 -6.49 5.67 2.13
CA VAL A 91 -6.31 4.25 1.78
C VAL A 91 -6.18 4.08 0.26
N ALA A 92 -7.06 4.71 -0.52
CA ALA A 92 -7.04 4.61 -1.97
C ALA A 92 -5.79 5.27 -2.57
N GLY A 93 -5.41 6.45 -2.07
CA GLY A 93 -4.22 7.18 -2.49
C GLY A 93 -2.93 6.40 -2.20
N VAL A 94 -2.78 5.82 -1.00
CA VAL A 94 -1.64 4.95 -0.68
C VAL A 94 -1.56 3.77 -1.65
N ARG A 95 -2.68 3.08 -1.91
CA ARG A 95 -2.71 1.93 -2.83
C ARG A 95 -2.31 2.33 -4.24
N LEU A 96 -2.79 3.48 -4.74
CA LEU A 96 -2.44 4.02 -6.04
C LEU A 96 -0.95 4.40 -6.12
N ALA A 97 -0.43 5.11 -5.12
CA ALA A 97 0.99 5.47 -5.04
C ALA A 97 1.89 4.22 -5.00
N HIS A 98 1.46 3.17 -4.31
CA HIS A 98 2.19 1.90 -4.23
C HIS A 98 2.26 1.17 -5.59
N VAL A 99 1.25 1.34 -6.46
CA VAL A 99 1.34 0.85 -7.85
C VAL A 99 2.41 1.62 -8.62
N HIS A 100 2.41 2.96 -8.53
CA HIS A 100 3.43 3.79 -9.18
C HIS A 100 4.84 3.45 -8.67
N GLN A 101 5.01 3.23 -7.36
CA GLN A 101 6.27 2.74 -6.78
C GLN A 101 6.71 1.42 -7.44
N TRP A 102 5.82 0.44 -7.56
CA TRP A 102 6.18 -0.86 -8.15
C TRP A 102 6.50 -0.78 -9.66
N GLN A 103 5.96 0.23 -10.36
CA GLN A 103 6.31 0.56 -11.73
C GLN A 103 7.66 1.31 -11.85
N GLY A 104 8.25 1.77 -10.75
CA GLY A 104 9.42 2.65 -10.75
C GLY A 104 9.09 4.12 -11.06
N GLU A 105 7.81 4.48 -11.12
CA GLU A 105 7.31 5.82 -11.39
C GLU A 105 7.32 6.68 -10.12
N TYR A 106 8.52 6.83 -9.53
CA TYR A 106 8.70 7.38 -8.19
C TYR A 106 8.22 8.82 -8.05
N SER A 107 8.40 9.65 -9.08
CA SER A 107 7.90 11.05 -9.05
C SER A 107 6.37 11.10 -8.91
N ALA A 108 5.64 10.20 -9.58
CA ALA A 108 4.19 10.11 -9.44
C ALA A 108 3.79 9.56 -8.06
N ALA A 109 4.50 8.53 -7.57
CA ALA A 109 4.27 7.98 -6.23
C ALA A 109 4.46 9.05 -5.15
N ASP A 110 5.55 9.80 -5.20
CA ASP A 110 5.89 10.85 -4.25
C ASP A 110 4.84 11.96 -4.21
N GLY A 111 4.36 12.40 -5.38
CA GLY A 111 3.31 13.42 -5.48
C GLY A 111 2.01 12.97 -4.80
N ILE A 112 1.62 11.70 -4.97
CA ILE A 112 0.42 11.14 -4.33
C ILE A 112 0.65 10.96 -2.82
N PHE A 113 1.81 10.46 -2.39
CA PHE A 113 2.12 10.31 -0.96
C PHE A 113 2.13 11.65 -0.23
N ALA A 114 2.63 12.72 -0.86
CA ALA A 114 2.59 14.07 -0.30
C ALA A 114 1.14 14.53 -0.05
N GLN A 115 0.28 14.44 -1.07
CA GLN A 115 -1.15 14.80 -0.95
C GLN A 115 -1.87 13.97 0.11
N VAL A 116 -1.61 12.66 0.15
CA VAL A 116 -2.18 11.77 1.15
C VAL A 116 -1.74 12.18 2.56
N LEU A 117 -0.45 12.45 2.78
CA LEU A 117 0.08 12.79 4.11
C LEU A 117 -0.40 14.16 4.62
N GLU A 118 -0.73 15.09 3.73
CA GLU A 118 -1.36 16.37 4.07
C GLU A 118 -2.77 16.16 4.62
N GLY A 119 -3.57 15.31 3.97
CA GLY A 119 -4.98 15.08 4.32
C GLY A 119 -5.26 13.92 5.28
N ALA A 120 -4.26 13.09 5.61
CA ALA A 120 -4.46 11.88 6.38
C ALA A 120 -4.93 12.15 7.82
N PRO A 121 -6.07 11.57 8.24
CA PRO A 121 -6.46 11.52 9.65
C PRO A 121 -5.40 10.79 10.49
N ASP A 122 -5.30 11.11 11.78
CA ASP A 122 -4.26 10.57 12.67
C ASP A 122 -4.19 9.03 12.65
N GLY A 123 -5.35 8.36 12.64
CA GLY A 123 -5.43 6.89 12.58
C GLY A 123 -4.87 6.26 11.30
N TYR A 124 -4.71 7.03 10.22
CA TYR A 124 -4.18 6.58 8.93
C TYR A 124 -2.80 7.14 8.60
N ARG A 125 -2.32 8.13 9.36
CA ARG A 125 -1.05 8.81 9.07
C ARG A 125 0.15 7.88 9.19
N SER A 126 0.17 6.98 10.18
CA SER A 126 1.24 5.97 10.29
C SER A 126 1.23 4.98 9.12
N PHE A 127 0.05 4.54 8.67
CA PHE A 127 -0.10 3.71 7.48
C PHE A 127 0.45 4.41 6.22
N ALA A 128 0.08 5.68 6.01
CA ALA A 128 0.61 6.47 4.90
C ALA A 128 2.13 6.66 4.98
N ARG A 129 2.67 6.93 6.18
CA ARG A 129 4.12 7.07 6.40
C ARG A 129 4.88 5.79 6.11
N LEU A 130 4.37 4.64 6.54
CA LEU A 130 4.97 3.33 6.25
C LEU A 130 5.12 3.11 4.74
N HIS A 131 4.07 3.35 3.95
CA HIS A 131 4.13 3.14 2.51
C HIS A 131 5.00 4.19 1.79
N ALA A 132 4.96 5.45 2.20
CA ALA A 132 5.87 6.47 1.67
C ALA A 132 7.35 6.12 1.94
N GLY A 133 7.65 5.59 3.14
CA GLY A 133 8.99 5.12 3.50
C GLY A 133 9.44 3.95 2.61
N LYS A 134 8.56 2.99 2.31
CA LYS A 134 8.87 1.89 1.37
C LYS A 134 9.21 2.41 -0.02
N SER A 135 8.49 3.43 -0.51
CA SER A 135 8.80 4.07 -1.79
C SER A 135 10.18 4.73 -1.79
N ARG A 136 10.51 5.49 -0.73
CA ARG A 136 11.84 6.11 -0.59
C ARG A 136 12.96 5.09 -0.47
N TYR A 137 12.71 3.99 0.23
CA TYR A 137 13.65 2.88 0.36
C TYR A 137 13.97 2.26 -1.01
N GLU A 138 12.95 2.01 -1.85
CA GLU A 138 13.18 1.50 -3.21
C GLU A 138 13.92 2.49 -4.13
N GLN A 139 13.81 3.79 -3.87
CA GLN A 139 14.57 4.83 -4.58
C GLN A 139 16.05 4.89 -4.16
N GLY A 140 16.45 4.16 -3.10
CA GLY A 140 17.78 4.27 -2.51
C GLY A 140 17.94 5.47 -1.57
N ASP A 141 16.89 6.26 -1.33
CA ASP A 141 16.91 7.41 -0.43
C ASP A 141 16.72 6.94 1.03
N ALA A 142 17.82 6.44 1.60
CA ALA A 142 17.82 5.86 2.93
C ALA A 142 17.42 6.87 4.02
N ASP A 143 17.83 8.14 3.90
CA ASP A 143 17.52 9.17 4.88
C ASP A 143 16.02 9.51 4.90
N ALA A 144 15.42 9.71 3.73
CA ALA A 144 13.98 9.94 3.65
C ALA A 144 13.19 8.70 4.11
N ALA A 145 13.65 7.50 3.76
CA ALA A 145 13.02 6.26 4.21
C ALA A 145 13.03 6.15 5.75
N ILE A 146 14.17 6.37 6.39
CA ILE A 146 14.32 6.38 7.85
C ILE A 146 13.35 7.39 8.48
N ALA A 147 13.32 8.63 7.99
CA ALA A 147 12.43 9.66 8.52
C ALA A 147 10.95 9.25 8.46
N HIS A 148 10.53 8.62 7.37
CA HIS A 148 9.16 8.10 7.25
C HIS A 148 8.87 6.95 8.22
N PHE A 149 9.79 5.98 8.35
CA PHE A 149 9.58 4.84 9.24
C PHE A 149 9.64 5.22 10.72
N GLU A 150 10.53 6.12 11.12
CA GLU A 150 10.59 6.64 12.49
C GLU A 150 9.29 7.35 12.87
N GLU A 151 8.72 8.14 11.96
CA GLU A 151 7.42 8.77 12.18
C GLU A 151 6.29 7.74 12.25
N ALA A 152 6.31 6.70 11.41
CA ALA A 152 5.33 5.62 11.45
C ALA A 152 5.36 4.87 12.80
N VAL A 153 6.56 4.59 13.33
CA VAL A 153 6.78 3.97 14.65
C VAL A 153 6.36 4.91 15.78
N ARG A 154 6.72 6.21 15.70
CA ARG A 154 6.39 7.23 16.72
C ARG A 154 4.88 7.42 16.86
N LEU A 155 4.17 7.45 15.73
CA LEU A 155 2.71 7.57 15.70
C LEU A 155 2.01 6.34 16.30
N ARG A 156 2.75 5.24 16.52
CA ARG A 156 2.37 4.07 17.34
C ARG A 156 0.89 3.73 17.18
N LEU A 157 0.57 3.20 16.01
CA LEU A 157 -0.79 2.90 15.56
C LEU A 157 -1.67 2.34 16.69
N SER A 158 -2.85 2.92 16.84
CA SER A 158 -4.03 2.24 17.42
C SER A 158 -4.60 1.18 16.44
N GLY A 159 -3.76 0.66 15.56
CA GLY A 159 -4.09 -0.28 14.48
C GLY A 159 -3.55 -1.69 14.78
N PRO A 160 -3.73 -2.64 13.85
CA PRO A 160 -3.25 -4.02 14.04
C PRO A 160 -1.75 -4.07 14.34
N ALA A 161 -1.34 -4.90 15.30
CA ALA A 161 0.06 -5.06 15.73
C ALA A 161 1.03 -5.33 14.56
N ASP A 162 0.51 -5.95 13.49
CA ASP A 162 1.23 -6.25 12.25
C ASP A 162 1.85 -5.01 11.58
N LEU A 163 1.24 -3.83 11.72
CA LEU A 163 1.75 -2.60 11.08
C LEU A 163 2.95 -1.99 11.82
N LEU A 164 3.01 -2.11 13.15
CA LEU A 164 4.15 -1.63 13.93
C LEU A 164 5.38 -2.50 13.64
N ALA A 165 5.22 -3.83 13.69
CA ALA A 165 6.30 -4.76 13.38
C ALA A 165 6.83 -4.56 11.95
N ALA A 166 5.94 -4.31 10.98
CA ALA A 166 6.35 -3.99 9.61
C ALA A 166 7.16 -2.68 9.53
N ALA A 167 6.78 -1.64 10.30
CA ALA A 167 7.50 -0.38 10.33
C ALA A 167 8.89 -0.51 10.98
N GLU A 168 9.01 -1.28 12.06
CA GLU A 168 10.28 -1.57 12.72
C GLU A 168 11.23 -2.36 11.81
N GLN A 169 10.72 -3.43 11.16
CA GLN A 169 11.50 -4.19 10.18
C GLN A 169 12.00 -3.31 9.03
N ALA A 170 11.14 -2.42 8.53
CA ALA A 170 11.47 -1.49 7.44
C ALA A 170 12.50 -0.44 7.86
N LEU A 171 12.40 0.08 9.09
CA LEU A 171 13.37 1.00 9.67
C LEU A 171 14.76 0.36 9.78
N ASP A 172 14.83 -0.89 10.24
CA ASP A 172 16.09 -1.62 10.33
C ASP A 172 16.71 -1.87 8.95
N ALA A 173 15.90 -2.15 7.93
CA ALA A 173 16.37 -2.28 6.55
C ALA A 173 16.94 -0.96 6.02
N ALA A 174 16.23 0.16 6.23
CA ALA A 174 16.69 1.48 5.78
C ALA A 174 18.00 1.92 6.46
N ARG A 175 18.20 1.59 7.74
CA ARG A 175 19.46 1.86 8.46
C ARG A 175 20.64 1.05 7.90
N ARG A 176 20.40 -0.20 7.50
CA ARG A 176 21.42 -1.01 6.80
C ARG A 176 21.78 -0.39 5.45
N LEU A 177 20.77 -0.04 4.65
CA LEU A 177 20.96 0.63 3.37
C LEU A 177 21.80 1.91 3.50
N LYS A 178 21.53 2.74 4.51
CA LYS A 178 22.33 3.95 4.78
C LYS A 178 23.79 3.60 5.07
N THR A 179 24.02 2.63 5.95
CA THR A 179 25.38 2.20 6.33
C THR A 179 26.16 1.69 5.12
N ASP A 180 25.53 0.88 4.27
CA ASP A 180 26.16 0.34 3.07
C ASP A 180 26.49 1.44 2.05
N THR A 181 25.60 2.43 1.92
CA THR A 181 25.81 3.60 1.04
C THR A 181 26.99 4.43 1.54
N ASP A 182 27.00 4.79 2.82
CA ASP A 182 28.08 5.56 3.45
C ASP A 182 29.44 4.86 3.29
N LEU A 183 29.48 3.52 3.39
CA LEU A 183 30.71 2.74 3.18
C LEU A 183 31.17 2.67 1.72
N SER A 184 30.24 2.76 0.76
CA SER A 184 30.55 2.72 -0.67
C SER A 184 31.10 4.04 -1.22
N GLU A 185 30.89 5.14 -0.49
CA GLU A 185 31.37 6.48 -0.83
C GLU A 185 32.77 6.81 -0.25
N LEU A 186 33.34 5.90 0.56
CA LEU A 186 34.68 5.98 1.14
C LEU A 186 35.76 5.36 0.24
#